data_AF-A0A1R3F768-F1
#
_entry.id   AF-A0A1R3F768-F1
#
_cell.length_a   1.000
_cell.length_b   1.000
_cell.length_c   1.000
_cell.angle_alpha   90.00
_cell.angle_beta   90.00
_cell.angle_gamma   90.00
#
_symmetry.space_group_name_H-M   'P 1'
#
loop_
_entity.id
_entity.type
_entity.pdbx_description
1 polymer ?
#
loop_
_entity_poly.entity_id
_entity_poly.type
_entity_poly.pdbx_seq_one_letter_code
_entity_poly.pdbx_strand_id
1 'polypeptide(L)'
;KDDAAGLQISNRLNVQSRGLDVAVRNANDGISIAQTAEGAMNETTNILQRMRDLSLQSSNGSNSKSERVAIQEEVTALNDELNRIAETTSFGGNKLLNGTHGTKSFQIGADNGEAVMLQLKDMRSDNAQMGGKSYQTENAKDKDWNVQAGANDLKMSFTDNFGQAQEIDVSAKAGDDIEELATYINGQQDSVKASVTEDGKLQMFTGNNKVEGEVAFSGSLAGELGMQPGKDVTVDTIDVTSVGGAQESVAVIDAALKYVDSHRAELGAFQNRFDHAISNLDNINENVNASKSRIKDTDFAKETTQMTKSQILSQASSSILAQAKQAPNSALSLLG
;
A
#
# COMPACT_ATOMS: atom_id res chain seq x y z
N LYS A 1 -12.69 11.43 -53.54
CA LYS A 1 -13.67 11.34 -52.45
C LYS A 1 -12.93 10.61 -51.35
N ASP A 2 -12.48 11.33 -50.33
CA ASP A 2 -11.70 10.76 -49.23
C ASP A 2 -12.42 9.54 -48.66
N ASP A 3 -11.64 8.53 -48.28
CA ASP A 3 -12.17 7.35 -47.60
C ASP A 3 -12.61 7.76 -46.19
N ALA A 4 -13.87 8.18 -46.07
CA ALA A 4 -14.45 8.64 -44.82
C ALA A 4 -14.33 7.59 -43.71
N ALA A 5 -14.32 6.30 -44.06
CA ALA A 5 -14.14 5.22 -43.09
C ALA A 5 -12.67 5.12 -42.63
N GLY A 6 -11.70 5.21 -43.55
CA GLY A 6 -10.27 5.27 -43.22
C GLY A 6 -9.90 6.46 -42.32
N LEU A 7 -10.45 7.63 -42.63
CA LEU A 7 -10.28 8.84 -41.82
C LEU A 7 -10.87 8.67 -40.40
N GLN A 8 -12.07 8.08 -40.28
CA GLN A 8 -12.70 7.82 -38.98
C GLN A 8 -11.87 6.85 -38.13
N ILE A 9 -11.34 5.78 -38.72
CA ILE A 9 -10.48 4.81 -38.02
C ILE A 9 -9.18 5.49 -37.57
N SER A 10 -8.52 6.25 -38.46
CA SER A 10 -7.29 6.98 -38.15
C SER A 10 -7.49 8.00 -37.02
N ASN A 11 -8.62 8.72 -37.01
CA ASN A 11 -8.98 9.63 -35.93
C ASN A 11 -9.17 8.90 -34.60
N ARG A 12 -9.85 7.74 -34.61
CA ARG A 12 -10.02 6.91 -33.40
C ARG A 12 -8.69 6.40 -32.86
N LEU A 13 -7.82 5.87 -33.74
CA LEU A 13 -6.47 5.42 -33.35
C LEU A 13 -5.62 6.57 -32.80
N ASN A 14 -5.78 7.78 -33.33
CA ASN A 14 -5.09 8.97 -32.81
C ASN A 14 -5.60 9.38 -31.42
N VAL A 15 -6.92 9.32 -31.18
CA VAL A 15 -7.48 9.54 -29.84
C VAL A 15 -6.97 8.48 -28.87
N GLN A 16 -6.97 7.21 -29.27
CA GLN A 16 -6.50 6.10 -28.44
C GLN A 16 -5.02 6.24 -28.08
N SER A 17 -4.14 6.49 -29.07
CA SER A 17 -2.71 6.70 -28.81
C SER A 17 -2.45 7.85 -27.84
N ARG A 18 -3.12 9.00 -28.01
CA ARG A 18 -3.03 10.10 -27.04
C ARG A 18 -3.55 9.74 -25.65
N GLY A 19 -4.59 8.91 -25.59
CA GLY A 19 -5.11 8.36 -24.33
C GLY A 19 -4.08 7.48 -23.62
N LEU A 20 -3.42 6.59 -24.38
CA LEU A 20 -2.34 5.74 -23.88
C LEU A 20 -1.14 6.56 -23.39
N ASP A 21 -0.73 7.62 -24.10
CA ASP A 21 0.36 8.51 -23.66
C ASP A 21 0.04 9.21 -22.33
N VAL A 22 -1.22 9.59 -22.10
CA VAL A 22 -1.68 10.16 -20.83
C VAL A 22 -1.72 9.08 -19.75
N ALA A 23 -2.20 7.89 -20.07
CA ALA A 23 -2.26 6.76 -19.15
C ALA A 23 -0.87 6.34 -18.64
N VAL A 24 0.13 6.28 -19.52
CA VAL A 24 1.52 6.00 -19.15
C VAL A 24 2.06 7.08 -18.21
N ARG A 25 1.79 8.36 -18.46
CA ARG A 25 2.19 9.45 -17.55
C ARG A 25 1.51 9.34 -16.18
N ASN A 26 0.21 9.11 -16.15
CA ASN A 26 -0.53 8.90 -14.91
C ASN A 26 -0.01 7.69 -14.12
N ALA A 27 0.40 6.63 -14.82
CA ALA A 27 1.00 5.46 -14.19
C ALA A 27 2.36 5.80 -13.55
N ASN A 28 3.22 6.54 -14.27
CA ASN A 28 4.49 7.02 -13.71
C ASN A 28 4.30 7.96 -12.50
N ASP A 29 3.26 8.80 -12.51
CA ASP A 29 2.91 9.63 -11.34
C ASP A 29 2.48 8.76 -10.16
N GLY A 30 1.69 7.70 -10.40
CA GLY A 30 1.31 6.72 -9.38
C GLY A 30 2.52 5.99 -8.78
N ILE A 31 3.48 5.58 -9.61
CA ILE A 31 4.75 5.00 -9.15
C ILE A 31 5.53 6.00 -8.31
N SER A 32 5.64 7.26 -8.75
CA SER A 32 6.37 8.31 -8.03
C SER A 32 5.76 8.60 -6.65
N ILE A 33 4.44 8.59 -6.54
CA ILE A 33 3.73 8.70 -5.25
C ILE A 33 4.04 7.49 -4.36
N ALA A 34 3.95 6.28 -4.90
CA ALA A 34 4.24 5.05 -4.15
C ALA A 34 5.68 5.03 -3.64
N GLN A 35 6.66 5.41 -4.46
CA GLN A 35 8.08 5.50 -4.06
C GLN A 35 8.33 6.58 -3.02
N THR A 36 7.67 7.73 -3.12
CA THR A 36 7.76 8.80 -2.11
C THR A 36 7.21 8.32 -0.76
N ALA A 37 6.06 7.65 -0.79
CA ALA A 37 5.45 7.06 0.40
C ALA A 37 6.32 5.95 1.00
N GLU A 38 6.85 5.03 0.18
CA GLU A 38 7.73 3.94 0.61
C GLU A 38 9.03 4.46 1.23
N GLY A 39 9.64 5.50 0.64
CA GLY A 39 10.83 6.15 1.20
C GLY A 39 10.59 6.72 2.59
N ALA A 40 9.45 7.38 2.81
CA ALA A 40 9.08 7.87 4.13
C ALA A 40 8.78 6.72 5.12
N MET A 41 8.12 5.65 4.69
CA MET A 41 7.87 4.47 5.52
C MET A 41 9.15 3.72 5.92
N ASN A 42 10.21 3.79 5.11
CA ASN A 42 11.52 3.27 5.49
C ASN A 42 12.06 4.02 6.72
N GLU A 43 11.93 5.36 6.77
CA GLU A 43 12.32 6.14 7.94
C GLU A 43 11.43 5.87 9.16
N THR A 44 10.11 5.75 8.95
CA THR A 44 9.18 5.28 10.00
C THR A 44 9.64 3.93 10.59
N THR A 45 10.07 3.00 9.74
CA THR A 45 10.57 1.68 10.16
C THR A 45 11.85 1.81 11.00
N ASN A 46 12.81 2.63 10.56
CA ASN A 46 14.07 2.86 11.30
C ASN A 46 13.81 3.47 12.68
N ILE A 47 12.87 4.43 12.77
CA ILE A 47 12.49 5.07 14.03
C ILE A 47 11.82 4.06 14.97
N LEU A 48 10.86 3.28 14.47
CA LEU A 48 10.21 2.24 15.26
C LEU A 48 11.22 1.19 15.77
N GLN A 49 12.20 0.80 14.95
CA GLN A 49 13.29 -0.08 15.40
C GLN A 49 14.12 0.56 16.52
N ARG A 50 14.44 1.86 16.43
CA ARG A 50 15.13 2.57 17.51
C ARG A 50 14.29 2.63 18.79
N MET A 51 12.99 2.92 18.69
CA MET A 51 12.07 2.91 19.83
C MET A 51 11.99 1.51 20.47
N ARG A 52 12.08 0.46 19.66
CA ARG A 52 12.12 -0.93 20.14
C ARG A 52 13.39 -1.21 20.94
N ASP A 53 14.55 -0.77 20.44
CA ASP A 53 15.82 -0.90 21.13
C ASP A 53 15.81 -0.17 22.48
N LEU A 54 15.24 1.04 22.52
CA LEU A 54 15.06 1.82 23.74
C LEU A 54 14.11 1.15 24.74
N SER A 55 13.03 0.53 24.25
CA SER A 55 12.08 -0.23 25.07
C SER A 55 12.76 -1.46 25.68
N LEU A 56 13.54 -2.20 24.89
CA LEU A 56 14.34 -3.32 25.39
C LEU A 56 15.41 -2.89 26.38
N GLN A 57 16.10 -1.78 26.09
CA GLN A 57 17.07 -1.19 26.99
C GLN A 57 16.39 -0.85 28.30
N SER A 58 15.27 -0.13 28.28
CA SER A 58 14.51 0.22 29.48
C SER A 58 14.11 -1.03 30.24
N SER A 59 13.58 -2.07 29.60
CA SER A 59 13.14 -3.31 30.26
C SER A 59 14.21 -4.01 31.13
N ASN A 60 15.50 -3.68 31.00
CA ASN A 60 16.54 -4.20 31.88
C ASN A 60 16.40 -3.68 33.32
N GLY A 61 16.28 -4.59 34.30
CA GLY A 61 16.13 -4.27 35.71
C GLY A 61 17.30 -3.52 36.36
N SER A 62 18.47 -3.46 35.71
CA SER A 62 19.60 -2.66 36.21
C SER A 62 19.42 -1.15 36.02
N ASN A 63 18.51 -0.70 35.16
CA ASN A 63 18.27 0.73 34.95
C ASN A 63 17.46 1.32 36.11
N SER A 64 17.96 2.42 36.65
CA SER A 64 17.27 3.30 37.58
C SER A 64 16.07 4.00 36.94
N LYS A 65 15.16 4.51 37.77
CA LYS A 65 14.01 5.30 37.31
C LYS A 65 14.43 6.55 36.53
N SER A 66 15.51 7.23 36.94
CA SER A 66 16.04 8.39 36.23
C SER A 66 16.55 8.06 34.83
N GLU A 67 17.18 6.89 34.66
CA GLU A 67 17.64 6.44 33.34
C GLU A 67 16.45 6.11 32.43
N ARG A 68 15.41 5.46 32.97
CA ARG A 68 14.18 5.19 32.20
C ARG A 68 13.46 6.46 31.75
N VAL A 69 13.43 7.50 32.59
CA VAL A 69 12.88 8.81 32.22
C VAL A 69 13.68 9.43 31.08
N ALA A 70 15.01 9.36 31.10
CA ALA A 70 15.83 9.85 29.99
C ALA A 70 15.61 9.06 28.69
N ILE A 71 15.43 7.73 28.79
CA ILE A 71 15.04 6.89 27.64
C ILE A 71 13.66 7.33 27.10
N GLN A 72 12.69 7.60 27.98
CA GLN A 72 11.37 8.08 27.58
C GLN A 72 11.44 9.41 26.84
N GLU A 73 12.33 10.33 27.22
CA GLU A 73 12.52 11.59 26.48
C GLU A 73 12.97 11.33 25.03
N GLU A 74 13.86 10.36 24.80
CA GLU A 74 14.27 9.95 23.45
C GLU A 74 13.09 9.30 22.70
N VAL A 75 12.32 8.42 23.36
CA VAL A 75 11.13 7.80 22.78
C VAL A 75 10.09 8.84 22.37
N THR A 76 9.84 9.86 23.19
CA THR A 76 8.92 10.97 22.88
C THR A 76 9.41 11.77 21.66
N ALA A 77 10.71 12.09 21.59
CA ALA A 77 11.26 12.81 20.45
C ALA A 77 11.17 11.99 19.14
N LEU A 78 11.36 10.68 19.22
CA LEU A 78 11.17 9.77 18.09
C LEU A 78 9.70 9.69 17.67
N ASN A 79 8.78 9.75 18.62
CA ASN A 79 7.35 9.81 18.35
C ASN A 79 6.96 11.09 17.60
N ASP A 80 7.45 12.24 18.07
CA ASP A 80 7.26 13.52 17.39
C ASP A 80 7.79 13.46 15.94
N GLU A 81 8.92 12.79 15.73
CA GLU A 81 9.50 12.60 14.40
C GLU A 81 8.64 11.68 13.51
N LEU A 82 8.05 10.60 14.03
CA LEU A 82 7.09 9.76 13.30
C LEU A 82 5.91 10.61 12.79
N ASN A 83 5.31 11.41 13.69
CA ASN A 83 4.20 12.29 13.35
C ASN A 83 4.64 13.37 12.36
N ARG A 84 5.84 13.93 12.51
CA ARG A 84 6.39 14.90 11.55
C ARG A 84 6.56 14.28 10.17
N ILE A 85 7.09 13.06 10.04
CA ILE A 85 7.23 12.36 8.76
C ILE A 85 5.84 12.15 8.13
N ALA A 86 4.87 11.66 8.90
CA ALA A 86 3.50 11.46 8.41
C ALA A 86 2.88 12.76 7.89
N GLU A 87 3.02 13.87 8.63
CA GLU A 87 2.44 15.18 8.30
C GLU A 87 3.19 15.96 7.22
N THR A 88 4.50 15.73 7.05
CA THR A 88 5.30 16.50 6.08
C THR A 88 5.43 15.81 4.73
N THR A 89 5.34 14.48 4.68
CA THR A 89 5.47 13.69 3.44
C THR A 89 4.36 14.05 2.46
N SER A 90 4.76 14.56 1.28
CA SER A 90 3.82 15.06 0.28
C SER A 90 4.31 14.87 -1.14
N PHE A 91 3.37 14.75 -2.07
CA PHE A 91 3.62 14.74 -3.51
C PHE A 91 2.61 15.65 -4.21
N GLY A 92 3.11 16.59 -5.02
CA GLY A 92 2.26 17.57 -5.71
C GLY A 92 1.39 18.41 -4.76
N GLY A 93 1.84 18.64 -3.53
CA GLY A 93 1.11 19.36 -2.48
C GLY A 93 0.11 18.52 -1.67
N ASN A 94 -0.14 17.27 -2.05
CA ASN A 94 -1.02 16.37 -1.30
C ASN A 94 -0.25 15.60 -0.24
N LYS A 95 -0.78 15.52 0.98
CA LYS A 95 -0.24 14.68 2.04
C LYS A 95 -0.50 13.22 1.73
N LEU A 96 0.48 12.38 2.08
CA LEU A 96 0.46 10.96 1.71
C LEU A 96 0.14 10.05 2.91
N LEU A 97 0.65 10.38 4.09
CA LEU A 97 0.76 9.42 5.21
C LEU A 97 0.05 9.83 6.50
N ASN A 98 -0.65 10.97 6.53
CA ASN A 98 -1.38 11.46 7.73
C ASN A 98 -2.87 11.09 7.73
N GLY A 99 -3.27 10.06 6.98
CA GLY A 99 -4.66 9.62 6.86
C GLY A 99 -5.55 10.46 5.93
N THR A 100 -5.14 11.67 5.53
CA THR A 100 -5.98 12.54 4.69
C THR A 100 -5.99 12.18 3.19
N HIS A 101 -5.02 11.39 2.74
CA HIS A 101 -4.89 11.02 1.31
C HIS A 101 -6.10 10.21 0.82
N GLY A 102 -6.56 9.27 1.66
CA GLY A 102 -7.62 8.32 1.33
C GLY A 102 -7.27 7.42 0.15
N THR A 103 -8.31 6.90 -0.51
CA THR A 103 -8.17 6.10 -1.73
C THR A 103 -8.20 7.02 -2.96
N LYS A 104 -7.20 6.89 -3.83
CA LYS A 104 -7.13 7.59 -5.12
C LYS A 104 -7.15 6.60 -6.27
N SER A 105 -7.87 6.93 -7.33
CA SER A 105 -7.91 6.14 -8.57
C SER A 105 -6.98 6.74 -9.62
N PHE A 106 -6.09 5.92 -10.17
CA PHE A 106 -5.20 6.28 -11.27
C PHE A 106 -5.75 5.69 -12.56
N GLN A 107 -6.06 6.55 -13.53
CA GLN A 107 -6.47 6.12 -14.87
C GLN A 107 -5.22 5.68 -15.65
N ILE A 108 -5.07 4.37 -15.82
CA ILE A 108 -3.91 3.73 -16.46
C ILE A 108 -4.29 3.07 -17.79
N GLY A 109 -5.38 3.51 -18.42
CA GLY A 109 -5.80 3.05 -19.74
C GLY A 109 -6.53 4.14 -20.50
N ALA A 110 -6.83 3.87 -21.77
CA ALA A 110 -7.45 4.84 -22.67
C ALA A 110 -8.99 4.85 -22.57
N ASP A 111 -9.59 3.81 -21.97
CA ASP A 111 -11.03 3.62 -21.89
C ASP A 111 -11.57 3.74 -20.45
N ASN A 112 -12.89 3.91 -20.34
CA ASN A 112 -13.57 4.03 -19.04
C ASN A 112 -13.51 2.71 -18.26
N GLY A 113 -13.17 2.78 -16.97
CA GLY A 113 -13.04 1.62 -16.09
C GLY A 113 -11.63 1.04 -16.01
N GLU A 114 -10.67 1.54 -16.78
CA GLU A 114 -9.26 1.13 -16.75
C GLU A 114 -8.45 1.88 -15.67
N ALA A 115 -9.01 1.94 -14.47
CA ALA A 115 -8.39 2.62 -13.33
C ALA A 115 -7.93 1.64 -12.26
N VAL A 116 -6.83 1.97 -11.58
CA VAL A 116 -6.33 1.23 -10.43
C VAL A 116 -6.37 2.11 -9.19
N MET A 117 -6.92 1.57 -8.11
CA MET A 117 -6.98 2.27 -6.83
C MET A 117 -5.67 2.10 -6.06
N LEU A 118 -5.14 3.19 -5.56
CA LEU A 118 -4.11 3.25 -4.53
C LEU A 118 -4.76 3.73 -3.24
N GLN A 119 -4.53 3.00 -2.16
CA GLN A 119 -4.85 3.49 -0.82
C GLN A 119 -3.53 3.72 -0.11
N LEU A 120 -3.35 4.89 0.48
CA LEU A 120 -2.27 5.16 1.42
C LEU A 120 -2.86 5.21 2.82
N LYS A 121 -2.32 4.37 3.71
CA LYS A 121 -2.78 4.26 5.09
C LYS A 121 -2.09 5.29 5.99
N ASP A 122 -2.75 5.61 7.10
CA ASP A 122 -2.23 6.56 8.09
C ASP A 122 -1.05 5.95 8.87
N MET A 123 0.06 6.67 8.92
CA MET A 123 1.32 6.29 9.58
C MET A 123 1.62 7.15 10.81
N ARG A 124 0.67 7.97 11.28
CA ARG A 124 0.82 8.69 12.54
C ARG A 124 0.86 7.73 13.73
N SER A 125 1.61 8.09 14.77
CA SER A 125 1.80 7.25 15.95
C SER A 125 0.53 7.07 16.78
N ASP A 126 -0.43 8.00 16.67
CA ASP A 126 -1.74 7.98 17.33
C ASP A 126 -2.81 7.20 16.55
N ASN A 127 -2.46 6.66 15.39
CA ASN A 127 -3.34 5.78 14.63
C ASN A 127 -3.55 4.46 15.39
N ALA A 128 -4.82 4.13 15.67
CA ALA A 128 -5.20 2.88 16.31
C ALA A 128 -4.68 1.62 15.58
N GLN A 129 -4.52 1.66 14.26
CA GLN A 129 -4.01 0.51 13.49
C GLN A 129 -2.51 0.27 13.70
N MET A 130 -1.76 1.27 14.19
CA MET A 130 -0.38 1.12 14.66
C MET A 130 -0.31 0.66 16.12
N GLY A 131 -1.45 0.37 16.75
CA GLY A 131 -1.56 -0.03 18.13
C GLY A 131 -2.37 -1.31 18.33
N GLY A 132 -3.06 -1.37 19.47
CA GLY A 132 -3.84 -2.53 19.86
C GLY A 132 -4.54 -2.32 21.19
N LYS A 133 -4.91 -3.44 21.82
CA LYS A 133 -5.50 -3.47 23.15
C LYS A 133 -4.53 -4.10 24.15
N SER A 134 -4.39 -3.42 25.28
CA SER A 134 -3.69 -3.87 26.48
C SER A 134 -4.68 -4.40 27.51
N TYR A 135 -4.40 -5.56 28.05
CA TYR A 135 -5.15 -6.20 29.13
C TYR A 135 -4.20 -6.41 30.30
N GLN A 136 -4.67 -6.14 31.51
CA GLN A 136 -3.89 -6.37 32.72
C GLN A 136 -4.75 -7.06 33.76
N THR A 137 -4.09 -7.86 34.59
CA THR A 137 -4.68 -8.46 35.78
C THR A 137 -4.91 -7.42 36.88
N GLU A 138 -6.02 -7.57 37.61
CA GLU A 138 -6.31 -6.74 38.78
C GLU A 138 -5.30 -7.03 39.90
N ASN A 139 -5.08 -8.33 40.15
CA ASN A 139 -4.31 -8.83 41.27
C ASN A 139 -2.86 -9.08 40.87
N ALA A 140 -1.94 -8.39 41.54
CA ALA A 140 -0.52 -8.77 41.55
C ALA A 140 -0.35 -10.17 42.15
N LYS A 141 0.51 -10.98 41.55
CA LYS A 141 0.94 -12.27 42.08
C LYS A 141 2.36 -12.15 42.59
N ASP A 142 2.59 -12.64 43.80
CA ASP A 142 3.93 -12.68 44.38
C ASP A 142 4.68 -13.94 43.90
N LYS A 143 5.96 -14.04 44.28
CA LYS A 143 6.84 -15.16 43.97
C LYS A 143 6.37 -16.52 44.52
N ASP A 144 5.40 -16.54 45.44
CA ASP A 144 4.90 -17.75 46.07
C ASP A 144 3.62 -18.25 45.38
N TRP A 145 3.02 -17.42 44.51
CA TRP A 145 1.92 -17.83 43.66
C TRP A 145 2.36 -18.85 42.60
N ASN A 146 1.50 -19.82 42.35
CA ASN A 146 1.66 -20.79 41.28
C ASN A 146 0.29 -21.23 40.76
N VAL A 147 0.26 -21.69 39.51
CA VAL A 147 -0.94 -22.24 38.89
C VAL A 147 -1.41 -23.47 39.66
N GLN A 148 -2.65 -23.43 40.17
CA GLN A 148 -3.21 -24.53 40.96
C GLN A 148 -3.70 -25.69 40.08
N ALA A 149 -3.55 -26.91 40.57
CA ALA A 149 -4.05 -28.11 39.89
C ALA A 149 -5.59 -28.07 39.79
N GLY A 150 -6.12 -28.20 38.57
CA GLY A 150 -7.56 -28.14 38.30
C GLY A 150 -8.13 -26.73 38.18
N ALA A 151 -7.31 -25.69 38.35
CA ALA A 151 -7.68 -24.28 38.10
C ALA A 151 -6.74 -23.63 37.07
N ASN A 152 -6.32 -24.39 36.06
CA ASN A 152 -5.25 -24.03 35.13
C ASN A 152 -5.72 -23.69 33.71
N ASP A 153 -7.02 -23.48 33.51
CA ASP A 153 -7.61 -23.15 32.21
C ASP A 153 -7.75 -21.64 32.01
N LEU A 154 -7.13 -21.13 30.94
CA LEU A 154 -7.28 -19.76 30.44
C LEU A 154 -7.71 -19.80 28.99
N LYS A 155 -8.93 -19.33 28.72
CA LYS A 155 -9.49 -19.26 27.37
C LYS A 155 -9.57 -17.82 26.90
N MET A 156 -9.14 -17.58 25.67
CA MET A 156 -9.23 -16.28 25.00
C MET A 156 -10.06 -16.43 23.74
N SER A 157 -11.17 -15.71 23.67
CA SER A 157 -12.05 -15.71 22.49
C SER A 157 -12.06 -14.31 21.86
N PHE A 158 -11.86 -14.24 20.55
CA PHE A 158 -11.82 -12.98 19.81
C PHE A 158 -12.14 -13.20 18.33
N THR A 159 -12.31 -12.12 17.60
CA THR A 159 -12.43 -12.14 16.14
C THR A 159 -11.09 -11.73 15.53
N ASP A 160 -10.59 -12.49 14.57
CA ASP A 160 -9.39 -12.09 13.84
C ASP A 160 -9.69 -10.97 12.83
N ASN A 161 -8.64 -10.37 12.27
CA ASN A 161 -8.76 -9.33 11.24
C ASN A 161 -9.41 -9.79 9.92
N PHE A 162 -9.74 -11.08 9.77
CA PHE A 162 -10.49 -11.66 8.65
C PHE A 162 -11.96 -11.90 9.00
N GLY A 163 -12.42 -11.47 10.18
CA GLY A 163 -13.78 -11.64 10.66
C GLY A 163 -14.09 -13.06 11.14
N GLN A 164 -13.08 -13.91 11.35
CA GLN A 164 -13.28 -15.28 11.86
C GLN A 164 -13.17 -15.31 13.39
N ALA A 165 -14.06 -16.07 14.03
CA ALA A 165 -13.98 -16.32 15.45
C ALA A 165 -12.80 -17.27 15.74
N GLN A 166 -11.95 -16.86 16.69
CA GLN A 166 -10.81 -17.60 17.19
C GLN A 166 -11.00 -17.88 18.68
N GLU A 167 -10.68 -19.09 19.10
CA GLU A 167 -10.61 -19.48 20.52
C GLU A 167 -9.22 -20.07 20.78
N ILE A 168 -8.54 -19.53 21.79
CA ILE A 168 -7.24 -20.00 22.23
C ILE A 168 -7.40 -20.57 23.64
N ASP A 169 -7.16 -21.86 23.74
CA ASP A 169 -7.21 -22.61 24.98
C ASP A 169 -5.79 -22.79 25.54
N VAL A 170 -5.50 -22.11 26.65
CA VAL A 170 -4.23 -22.21 27.36
C VAL A 170 -4.45 -23.07 28.60
N SER A 171 -4.03 -24.33 28.52
CA SER A 171 -3.93 -25.23 29.67
C SER A 171 -2.58 -25.07 30.35
N ALA A 172 -2.49 -24.12 31.29
CA ALA A 172 -1.26 -23.87 32.03
C ALA A 172 -0.82 -25.10 32.83
N LYS A 173 0.48 -25.28 33.06
CA LYS A 173 0.96 -26.41 33.84
C LYS A 173 0.88 -26.06 35.32
N ALA A 174 0.36 -27.00 36.12
CA ALA A 174 0.27 -26.80 37.57
C ALA A 174 1.67 -26.67 38.17
N GLY A 175 1.83 -25.67 39.04
CA GLY A 175 3.11 -25.32 39.65
C GLY A 175 3.91 -24.27 38.89
N ASP A 176 3.52 -23.88 37.67
CA ASP A 176 4.18 -22.78 36.95
C ASP A 176 3.95 -21.46 37.69
N ASP A 177 4.98 -20.60 37.73
CA ASP A 177 4.87 -19.23 38.21
C ASP A 177 4.27 -18.27 37.15
N ILE A 178 4.14 -16.99 37.47
CA ILE A 178 3.47 -16.01 36.60
C ILE A 178 4.30 -15.70 35.34
N GLU A 179 5.63 -15.71 35.46
CA GLU A 179 6.57 -15.53 34.35
C GLU A 179 6.59 -16.74 33.41
N GLU A 180 6.58 -17.95 33.96
CA GLU A 180 6.46 -19.21 33.23
C GLU A 180 5.12 -19.28 32.49
N LEU A 181 4.01 -18.87 33.13
CA LEU A 181 2.70 -18.74 32.48
C LEU A 181 2.74 -17.76 31.30
N ALA A 182 3.32 -16.57 31.48
CA ALA A 182 3.44 -15.59 30.40
C ALA A 182 4.27 -16.15 29.22
N THR A 183 5.37 -16.84 29.55
CA THR A 183 6.21 -17.53 28.56
C THR A 183 5.43 -18.62 27.82
N TYR A 184 4.64 -19.40 28.55
CA TYR A 184 3.79 -20.45 27.98
C TYR A 184 2.75 -19.87 27.02
N ILE A 185 2.05 -18.79 27.40
CA ILE A 185 1.08 -18.09 26.54
C ILE A 185 1.72 -17.61 25.23
N ASN A 186 2.92 -17.02 25.30
CA ASN A 186 3.67 -16.58 24.12
C ASN A 186 4.12 -17.74 23.22
N GLY A 187 4.32 -18.94 23.78
CA GLY A 187 4.73 -20.13 23.05
C GLY A 187 3.60 -20.82 22.27
N GLN A 188 2.34 -20.61 22.66
CA GLN A 188 1.19 -21.28 22.01
C GLN A 188 0.75 -20.60 20.70
N GLN A 189 0.97 -19.29 20.56
CA GLN A 189 0.31 -18.49 19.52
C GLN A 189 1.03 -17.14 19.32
N ASP A 190 0.82 -16.49 18.16
CA ASP A 190 1.46 -15.20 17.83
C ASP A 190 0.53 -13.98 17.94
N SER A 191 -0.77 -14.17 18.13
CA SER A 191 -1.80 -13.10 18.13
C SER A 191 -1.88 -12.29 19.43
N VAL A 192 -1.47 -12.89 20.54
CA VAL A 192 -1.44 -12.31 21.87
C VAL A 192 -0.02 -12.35 22.39
N LYS A 193 0.44 -11.25 22.98
CA LYS A 193 1.76 -11.15 23.61
C LYS A 193 1.57 -10.96 25.10
N ALA A 194 2.10 -11.88 25.90
CA ALA A 194 2.03 -11.83 27.35
C ALA A 194 3.36 -11.39 27.96
N SER A 195 3.31 -10.66 29.07
CA SER A 195 4.48 -10.28 29.87
C SER A 195 4.05 -10.00 31.31
N VAL A 196 5.01 -9.71 32.20
CA VAL A 196 4.76 -9.52 33.64
C VAL A 196 5.40 -8.21 34.09
N THR A 197 4.61 -7.34 34.71
CA THR A 197 5.09 -6.06 35.25
C THR A 197 6.05 -6.26 36.43
N GLU A 198 6.82 -5.24 36.81
CA GLU A 198 7.63 -5.29 38.05
C GLU A 198 6.81 -5.59 39.34
N ASP A 199 5.51 -5.29 39.34
CA ASP A 199 4.60 -5.55 40.46
C ASP A 199 4.00 -6.98 40.43
N GLY A 200 4.42 -7.87 39.52
CA GLY A 200 3.91 -9.24 39.43
C GLY A 200 2.52 -9.38 38.80
N LYS A 201 2.07 -8.41 38.01
CA LYS A 201 0.82 -8.49 37.24
C LYS A 201 1.10 -9.06 35.85
N LEU A 202 0.31 -10.05 35.45
CA LEU A 202 0.26 -10.47 34.05
C LEU A 202 -0.39 -9.36 33.22
N GLN A 203 0.25 -9.01 32.12
CA GLN A 203 -0.27 -8.13 31.09
C GLN A 203 -0.23 -8.82 29.74
N MET A 204 -1.22 -8.55 28.90
CA MET A 204 -1.40 -9.16 27.59
C MET A 204 -1.72 -8.08 26.58
N PHE A 205 -1.13 -8.16 25.39
CA PHE A 205 -1.33 -7.22 24.31
C PHE A 205 -1.81 -7.95 23.05
N THR A 206 -2.79 -7.38 22.37
CA THR A 206 -3.23 -7.82 21.04
C THR A 206 -3.19 -6.65 20.07
N GLY A 207 -2.45 -6.80 18.97
CA GLY A 207 -2.37 -5.80 17.91
C GLY A 207 -3.64 -5.77 17.04
N ASN A 208 -4.07 -4.56 16.67
CA ASN A 208 -5.23 -4.36 15.78
C ASN A 208 -5.00 -4.90 14.36
N ASN A 209 -3.74 -5.14 14.00
CA ASN A 209 -3.36 -5.82 12.77
C ASN A 209 -3.70 -7.32 12.76
N LYS A 210 -4.15 -7.91 13.89
CA LYS A 210 -4.48 -9.34 14.01
C LYS A 210 -5.82 -9.62 14.64
N VAL A 211 -6.20 -8.82 15.63
CA VAL A 211 -7.43 -9.01 16.41
C VAL A 211 -8.34 -7.81 16.16
N GLU A 212 -9.59 -8.11 15.83
CA GLU A 212 -10.66 -7.13 15.73
C GLU A 212 -11.46 -7.11 17.04
N GLY A 213 -11.58 -5.93 17.64
CA GLY A 213 -12.37 -5.74 18.85
C GLY A 213 -11.68 -6.20 20.13
N GLU A 214 -12.48 -6.64 21.11
CA GLU A 214 -12.01 -7.01 22.44
C GLU A 214 -11.84 -8.53 22.57
N VAL A 215 -10.82 -8.95 23.32
CA VAL A 215 -10.61 -10.34 23.71
C VAL A 215 -11.46 -10.64 24.95
N ALA A 216 -12.35 -11.60 24.84
CA ALA A 216 -13.09 -12.12 25.98
C ALA A 216 -12.29 -13.24 26.65
N PHE A 217 -11.95 -13.03 27.92
CA PHE A 217 -11.25 -14.00 28.75
C PHE A 217 -12.23 -14.85 29.56
N SER A 218 -12.01 -16.17 29.59
CA SER A 218 -12.78 -17.10 30.40
C SER A 218 -11.89 -18.25 30.91
N GLY A 219 -12.47 -19.19 31.64
CA GLY A 219 -11.74 -20.25 32.34
C GLY A 219 -11.43 -19.90 33.80
N SER A 220 -11.00 -20.89 34.56
CA SER A 220 -10.73 -20.76 35.99
C SER A 220 -9.60 -19.78 36.29
N LEU A 221 -8.56 -19.79 35.46
CA LEU A 221 -7.35 -18.98 35.65
C LEU A 221 -7.62 -17.50 35.33
N ALA A 222 -8.44 -17.21 34.31
CA ALA A 222 -8.86 -15.84 34.00
C ALA A 222 -9.58 -15.17 35.18
N GLY A 223 -10.46 -15.92 35.86
CA GLY A 223 -11.17 -15.45 37.04
C GLY A 223 -10.26 -15.24 38.25
N GLU A 224 -9.31 -16.14 38.49
CA GLU A 224 -8.35 -16.04 39.59
C GLU A 224 -7.36 -14.87 39.42
N LEU A 225 -6.91 -14.64 38.19
CA LEU A 225 -6.02 -13.55 37.83
C LEU A 225 -6.76 -12.20 37.82
N GLY A 226 -8.08 -12.19 37.63
CA GLY A 226 -8.89 -10.98 37.59
C GLY A 226 -8.60 -10.14 36.33
N MET A 227 -8.64 -10.78 35.16
CA MET A 227 -8.40 -10.10 33.88
C MET A 227 -9.34 -8.90 33.70
N GLN A 228 -8.77 -7.71 33.51
CA GLN A 228 -9.53 -6.48 33.32
C GLN A 228 -9.86 -6.24 31.84
N PRO A 229 -10.88 -5.41 31.53
CA PRO A 229 -11.20 -4.99 30.17
C PRO A 229 -10.02 -4.33 29.46
N GLY A 230 -10.00 -4.44 28.13
CA GLY A 230 -8.91 -3.94 27.31
C GLY A 230 -8.87 -2.42 27.23
N LYS A 231 -7.66 -1.84 27.33
CA LYS A 231 -7.40 -0.41 27.07
C LYS A 231 -6.75 -0.25 25.70
N ASP A 232 -7.19 0.77 24.96
CA ASP A 232 -6.55 1.11 23.69
C ASP A 232 -5.17 1.72 23.95
N VAL A 233 -4.16 1.19 23.26
CA VAL A 233 -2.78 1.69 23.30
C VAL A 233 -2.26 1.82 21.88
N THR A 234 -1.48 2.87 21.62
CA THR A 234 -0.85 3.14 20.32
C THR A 234 0.62 3.45 20.50
N VAL A 235 1.35 3.68 19.41
CA VAL A 235 2.76 4.10 19.48
C VAL A 235 2.90 5.44 20.21
N ASP A 236 1.92 6.35 20.08
CA ASP A 236 1.83 7.63 20.80
C ASP A 236 1.80 7.47 22.32
N THR A 237 1.10 6.46 22.81
CA THR A 237 0.82 6.31 24.24
C THR A 237 1.80 5.41 24.98
N ILE A 238 2.90 4.99 24.34
CA ILE A 238 3.84 4.07 24.99
C ILE A 238 4.60 4.77 26.12
N ASP A 239 4.79 4.03 27.22
CA ASP A 239 5.50 4.50 28.41
C ASP A 239 6.55 3.47 28.81
N VAL A 240 7.83 3.84 28.62
CA VAL A 240 8.98 3.00 28.97
C VAL A 240 9.57 3.37 30.34
N THR A 241 8.88 4.15 31.17
CA THR A 241 9.38 4.56 32.51
C THR A 241 9.28 3.45 33.57
N SER A 242 8.63 2.34 33.25
CA SER A 242 8.49 1.11 34.06
C SER A 242 9.01 -0.12 33.30
N VAL A 243 9.25 -1.24 33.98
CA VAL A 243 9.62 -2.50 33.31
C VAL A 243 8.42 -3.05 32.55
N GLY A 244 7.24 -3.06 33.17
CA GLY A 244 6.00 -3.49 32.55
C GLY A 244 5.65 -2.68 31.30
N GLY A 245 5.67 -1.35 31.40
CA GLY A 245 5.41 -0.47 30.26
C GLY A 245 6.44 -0.63 29.14
N ALA A 246 7.71 -0.84 29.47
CA ALA A 246 8.75 -1.12 28.48
C ALA A 246 8.53 -2.45 27.73
N GLN A 247 8.12 -3.51 28.42
CA GLN A 247 7.79 -4.81 27.80
C GLN A 247 6.56 -4.71 26.90
N GLU A 248 5.52 -4.01 27.34
CA GLU A 248 4.34 -3.73 26.52
C GLU A 248 4.70 -2.93 25.28
N SER A 249 5.53 -1.89 25.43
CA SER A 249 5.99 -1.05 24.34
C SER A 249 6.65 -1.85 23.21
N VAL A 250 7.43 -2.89 23.54
CA VAL A 250 8.00 -3.80 22.52
C VAL A 250 6.89 -4.48 21.71
N ALA A 251 5.82 -4.95 22.36
CA ALA A 251 4.71 -5.60 21.68
C ALA A 251 3.89 -4.61 20.81
N VAL A 252 3.66 -3.39 21.29
CA VAL A 252 3.01 -2.32 20.52
C VAL A 252 3.84 -1.97 19.28
N ILE A 253 5.15 -1.76 19.45
CA ILE A 253 6.06 -1.42 18.36
C ILE A 253 6.17 -2.56 17.35
N ASP A 254 6.20 -3.82 17.79
CA ASP A 254 6.21 -4.98 16.89
C ASP A 254 4.90 -5.05 16.05
N ALA A 255 3.76 -4.67 16.62
CA ALA A 255 2.52 -4.55 15.87
C ALA A 255 2.55 -3.39 14.86
N ALA A 256 3.07 -2.23 15.26
CA ALA A 256 3.26 -1.07 14.39
C ALA A 256 4.19 -1.38 13.21
N LEU A 257 5.33 -2.04 13.46
CA LEU A 257 6.28 -2.48 12.44
C LEU A 257 5.60 -3.41 11.43
N LYS A 258 4.84 -4.41 11.90
CA LYS A 258 4.08 -5.30 11.02
C LYS A 258 3.05 -4.55 10.17
N TYR A 259 2.39 -3.53 10.72
CA TYR A 259 1.44 -2.69 9.99
C TYR A 259 2.13 -1.88 8.88
N VAL A 260 3.27 -1.23 9.19
CA VAL A 260 4.08 -0.48 8.20
C VAL A 260 4.60 -1.41 7.11
N ASP A 261 5.17 -2.56 7.47
CA ASP A 261 5.73 -3.52 6.51
C ASP A 261 4.67 -4.14 5.61
N SER A 262 3.48 -4.45 6.14
CA SER A 262 2.35 -4.91 5.33
C SER A 262 1.97 -3.88 4.28
N HIS A 263 1.99 -2.59 4.63
CA HIS A 263 1.63 -1.54 3.70
C HIS A 263 2.74 -1.26 2.67
N ARG A 264 4.01 -1.35 3.05
CA ARG A 264 5.14 -1.31 2.11
C ARG A 264 5.08 -2.45 1.08
N ALA A 265 4.69 -3.66 1.52
CA ALA A 265 4.49 -4.78 0.61
C ALA A 265 3.35 -4.51 -0.41
N GLU A 266 2.23 -3.90 0.03
CA GLU A 266 1.15 -3.46 -0.85
C GLU A 266 1.64 -2.44 -1.89
N LEU A 267 2.47 -1.47 -1.48
CA LEU A 267 3.08 -0.48 -2.39
C LEU A 267 4.06 -1.10 -3.39
N GLY A 268 4.88 -2.05 -2.97
CA GLY A 268 5.78 -2.78 -3.88
C GLY A 268 5.00 -3.59 -4.92
N ALA A 269 3.91 -4.26 -4.51
CA ALA A 269 3.02 -4.95 -5.45
C ALA A 269 2.33 -3.97 -6.42
N PHE A 270 1.93 -2.78 -5.93
CA PHE A 270 1.36 -1.72 -6.74
C PHE A 270 2.35 -1.22 -7.80
N GLN A 271 3.61 -0.98 -7.45
CA GLN A 271 4.66 -0.58 -8.38
C GLN A 271 4.84 -1.62 -9.50
N ASN A 272 5.01 -2.90 -9.15
CA ASN A 272 5.14 -3.98 -10.13
C ASN A 272 3.95 -4.05 -11.09
N ARG A 273 2.73 -3.89 -10.56
CA ARG A 273 1.51 -3.87 -11.38
C ARG A 273 1.51 -2.70 -12.36
N PHE A 274 1.98 -1.53 -11.95
CA PHE A 274 2.07 -0.35 -12.80
C PHE A 274 3.16 -0.47 -13.86
N ASP A 275 4.31 -1.07 -13.53
CA ASP A 275 5.36 -1.36 -14.52
C ASP A 275 4.88 -2.32 -15.61
N HIS A 276 4.13 -3.37 -15.22
CA HIS A 276 3.49 -4.27 -16.18
C HIS A 276 2.41 -3.56 -17.01
N ALA A 277 1.63 -2.68 -16.40
CA ALA A 277 0.64 -1.89 -17.12
C ALA A 277 1.30 -0.97 -18.14
N ILE A 278 2.33 -0.21 -17.76
CA ILE A 278 3.11 0.66 -18.65
C ILE A 278 3.66 -0.14 -19.83
N SER A 279 4.32 -1.27 -19.56
CA SER A 279 4.85 -2.14 -20.61
C SER A 279 3.77 -2.62 -21.59
N ASN A 280 2.57 -2.95 -21.10
CA ASN A 280 1.44 -3.32 -21.94
C ASN A 280 0.90 -2.13 -22.75
N LEU A 281 0.76 -0.95 -22.13
CA LEU A 281 0.31 0.27 -22.80
C LEU A 281 1.26 0.70 -23.91
N ASP A 282 2.57 0.63 -23.68
CA ASP A 282 3.60 0.95 -24.68
C ASP A 282 3.52 0.01 -25.88
N ASN A 283 3.38 -1.30 -25.64
CA ASN A 283 3.17 -2.28 -26.71
C ASN A 283 1.88 -2.00 -27.51
N ILE A 284 0.78 -1.65 -26.84
CA ILE A 284 -0.46 -1.29 -27.52
C ILE A 284 -0.26 0.00 -28.33
N ASN A 285 0.42 1.00 -27.76
CA ASN A 285 0.66 2.28 -28.41
C ASN A 285 1.53 2.13 -29.66
N GLU A 286 2.58 1.30 -29.60
CA GLU A 286 3.40 0.94 -30.76
C GLU A 286 2.55 0.29 -31.86
N ASN A 287 1.71 -0.70 -31.52
CA ASN A 287 0.83 -1.37 -32.47
C ASN A 287 -0.25 -0.44 -33.07
N VAL A 288 -0.80 0.47 -32.27
CA VAL A 288 -1.76 1.50 -32.70
C VAL A 288 -1.08 2.47 -33.66
N ASN A 289 0.15 2.92 -33.35
CA ASN A 289 0.92 3.80 -34.22
C ASN A 289 1.34 3.12 -35.53
N ALA A 290 1.76 1.86 -35.49
CA ALA A 290 2.07 1.06 -36.68
C ALA A 290 0.82 0.89 -37.57
N SER A 291 -0.34 0.62 -36.96
CA SER A 291 -1.61 0.50 -37.69
C SER A 291 -2.06 1.83 -38.31
N LYS A 292 -1.90 2.93 -37.57
CA LYS A 292 -2.15 4.29 -38.05
C LYS A 292 -1.22 4.66 -39.22
N SER A 293 0.06 4.30 -39.15
CA SER A 293 1.02 4.53 -40.25
C SER A 293 0.57 3.77 -41.49
N ARG A 294 0.30 2.46 -41.39
CA ARG A 294 -0.15 1.65 -42.53
C ARG A 294 -1.40 2.22 -43.23
N ILE A 295 -2.38 2.69 -42.46
CA ILE A 295 -3.59 3.33 -43.02
C ILE A 295 -3.20 4.60 -43.77
N LYS A 296 -2.45 5.50 -43.12
CA LYS A 296 -2.02 6.78 -43.71
C LYS A 296 -1.15 6.61 -44.95
N ASP A 297 -0.23 5.65 -44.92
CA ASP A 297 0.68 5.35 -46.03
C ASP A 297 -0.08 4.76 -47.23
N THR A 298 -1.08 3.91 -46.97
CA THR A 298 -1.97 3.37 -48.02
C THR A 298 -2.81 4.46 -48.67
N ASP A 299 -3.39 5.35 -47.86
CA ASP A 299 -4.17 6.49 -48.36
C ASP A 299 -3.29 7.45 -49.17
N PHE A 300 -2.08 7.75 -48.70
CA PHE A 300 -1.12 8.57 -49.42
C PHE A 300 -0.70 7.94 -50.76
N ALA A 301 -0.44 6.62 -50.78
CA ALA A 301 -0.09 5.90 -52.01
C ALA A 301 -1.25 5.93 -53.02
N LYS A 302 -2.50 5.76 -52.56
CA LYS A 302 -3.71 5.84 -53.39
C LYS A 302 -3.91 7.24 -53.97
N GLU A 303 -3.79 8.27 -53.15
CA GLU A 303 -3.95 9.67 -53.57
C GLU A 303 -2.84 10.09 -54.55
N THR A 304 -1.59 9.72 -54.26
CA THR A 304 -0.45 10.00 -55.15
C THR A 304 -0.61 9.30 -56.51
N THR A 305 -1.12 8.06 -56.52
CA THR A 305 -1.40 7.32 -57.77
C THR A 305 -2.52 7.99 -58.57
N GLN A 306 -3.58 8.45 -57.91
CA GLN A 306 -4.69 9.17 -58.55
C GLN A 306 -4.24 10.53 -59.09
N MET A 307 -3.43 11.27 -58.34
CA MET A 307 -2.83 12.53 -58.75
C MET A 307 -1.95 12.33 -59.98
N THR A 308 -1.04 11.35 -59.95
CA THR A 308 -0.15 11.00 -61.08
C THR A 308 -0.96 10.60 -62.30
N LYS A 309 -1.98 9.74 -62.15
CA LYS A 309 -2.89 9.36 -63.25
C LYS A 309 -3.61 10.57 -63.82
N SER A 310 -4.10 11.49 -62.98
CA SER A 310 -4.80 12.70 -63.41
C SER A 310 -3.87 13.66 -64.16
N GLN A 311 -2.62 13.81 -63.72
CA GLN A 311 -1.59 14.59 -64.41
C GLN A 311 -1.26 13.99 -65.78
N ILE A 312 -1.04 12.67 -65.85
CA ILE A 312 -0.79 11.96 -67.12
C ILE A 312 -1.98 12.12 -68.06
N LEU A 313 -3.22 11.92 -67.58
CA LEU A 313 -4.43 12.09 -68.38
C LEU A 313 -4.59 13.53 -68.87
N SER A 314 -4.30 14.53 -68.03
CA SER A 314 -4.35 15.94 -68.42
C SER A 314 -3.30 16.26 -69.49
N GLN A 315 -2.07 15.77 -69.34
CA GLN A 315 -1.01 15.94 -70.32
C GLN A 315 -1.35 15.23 -71.63
N ALA A 316 -1.78 13.96 -71.57
CA ALA A 316 -2.21 13.19 -72.74
C ALA A 316 -3.41 13.84 -73.43
N SER A 317 -4.40 14.34 -72.68
CA SER A 317 -5.55 15.05 -73.25
C SER A 317 -5.12 16.34 -73.94
N SER A 318 -4.16 17.08 -73.39
CA SER A 318 -3.62 18.29 -74.04
C SER A 318 -2.86 17.97 -75.32
N SER A 319 -2.05 16.90 -75.34
CA SER A 319 -1.30 16.43 -76.50
C SER A 319 -2.22 15.86 -77.59
N ILE A 320 -3.22 15.05 -77.21
CA ILE A 320 -4.24 14.52 -78.12
C ILE A 320 -5.08 15.66 -78.68
N LEU A 321 -5.48 16.64 -77.86
CA LEU A 321 -6.20 17.82 -78.33
C LEU A 321 -5.35 18.65 -79.31
N ALA A 322 -4.04 18.78 -79.06
CA ALA A 322 -3.13 19.45 -79.99
C ALA A 322 -3.00 18.69 -81.32
N GLN A 323 -2.88 17.35 -81.30
CA GLN A 323 -2.88 16.50 -82.49
C GLN A 323 -4.22 16.52 -83.23
N ALA A 324 -5.33 16.44 -82.51
CA ALA A 324 -6.69 16.51 -83.06
C ALA A 324 -7.00 17.88 -83.67
N LYS A 325 -6.36 18.97 -83.20
CA LYS A 325 -6.41 20.28 -83.85
C LYS A 325 -5.57 20.36 -85.12
N GLN A 326 -4.51 19.56 -85.25
CA GLN A 326 -3.68 19.51 -86.46
C GLN A 326 -4.29 18.63 -87.56
N ALA A 327 -4.99 17.55 -87.23
CA ALA A 327 -5.58 16.63 -88.21
C ALA A 327 -6.54 17.30 -89.23
N PRO A 328 -7.44 18.24 -88.84
CA PRO A 328 -8.26 19.00 -89.79
C PRO A 328 -7.42 19.87 -90.72
N ASN A 329 -6.35 20.50 -90.22
CA ASN A 329 -5.48 21.36 -91.03
C ASN A 329 -4.71 20.55 -92.07
N SER A 330 -4.27 19.33 -91.73
CA SER A 330 -3.65 18.40 -92.68
C SER A 330 -4.63 17.91 -93.75
N ALA A 331 -5.90 17.70 -93.40
CA ALA A 331 -6.94 17.31 -94.35
C ALA A 331 -7.31 18.46 -95.32
N LEU A 332 -7.35 19.70 -94.83
CA LEU A 332 -7.52 20.90 -95.65
C LEU A 332 -6.35 21.13 -96.62
N SER A 333 -5.12 20.78 -96.21
CA SER A 333 -3.91 20.82 -97.06
C SER A 333 -3.88 19.77 -98.17
N LEU A 334 -4.68 18.70 -98.08
CA LEU A 334 -4.75 17.62 -99.09
C LEU A 334 -5.92 17.81 -100.08
N LEU A 335 -6.83 18.75 -99.81
CA LEU A 335 -8.02 19.05 -100.63
C LEU A 335 -7.91 20.40 -101.37
N GLY A 336 -6.79 21.12 -101.22
CA GLY A 336 -6.50 22.40 -101.86
C GLY A 336 -5.33 22.31 -102.83
#